data_AF-X0TNS4-F1
#
_entry.id   AF-X0TNS4-F1
#
_cell.length_a   1.000
_cell.length_b   1.000
_cell.length_c   1.000
_cell.angle_alpha   90.00
_cell.angle_beta   90.00
_cell.angle_gamma   90.00
#
_symmetry.space_group_name_H-M   'P 1'
#
loop_
_entity.id
_entity.type
_entity.pdbx_description
1 polymer ?
#
loop_
_entity_poly.entity_id
_entity_poly.type
_entity_poly.pdbx_seq_one_letter_code
_entity_poly.pdbx_strand_id
1 'polypeptide(L)'
;MEAMGLSLPGCATLPAVAPERADVARASGRRVVEVWHQGVRFREIAGRGALENAIRVLQAVGGSTNAVIHLLALASELGIDLTLKTFDEIGRETPLLGVFKPASPLTVVDLHEAGGVPAVLQRLSPLLQRDLPTVSGRTVGQVAVDAEPAPRDVLRPLDEPLASEGGIAVLYGSLAPGGAVVKQSGVEPGMLRHRGPARVFEGEEALREQLLAQKIQAGDVLVVRNEGPRGGPGMRELSIPAAVLVGMGLGGSVAMLTDGRFSGATRGPCIGHVVP
;
A
#
# COMPACT_ATOMS: atom_id res chain seq x y z
N MET A 1 0.13 0.17 10.66
CA MET A 1 -0.01 0.20 12.14
C MET A 1 1.25 0.74 12.80
N GLU A 2 2.41 0.10 12.64
CA GLU A 2 3.66 0.56 13.29
C GLU A 2 4.07 1.99 12.91
N ALA A 3 3.94 2.37 11.63
CA ALA A 3 4.20 3.75 11.18
C ALA A 3 3.26 4.81 11.82
N MET A 4 2.07 4.40 12.27
CA MET A 4 1.14 5.26 13.03
C MET A 4 1.49 5.30 14.52
N GLY A 5 2.53 4.58 14.95
CA GLY A 5 2.87 4.43 16.35
C GLY A 5 1.94 3.49 17.11
N LEU A 6 1.14 2.64 16.45
CA LEU A 6 0.16 1.75 17.11
C LEU A 6 0.69 0.35 17.43
N SER A 7 1.96 0.09 17.15
CA SER A 7 2.63 -1.18 17.44
C SER A 7 4.02 -0.90 17.97
N LEU A 8 4.58 -1.85 18.73
CA LEU A 8 5.96 -1.74 19.17
C LEU A 8 6.91 -1.73 17.96
N PRO A 9 8.02 -0.98 18.01
CA PRO A 9 9.00 -0.94 16.93
C PRO A 9 9.51 -2.34 16.54
N GLY A 10 9.66 -2.59 15.24
CA GLY A 10 10.08 -3.85 14.63
C GLY A 10 8.98 -4.90 14.47
N CYS A 11 7.79 -4.70 15.06
CA CYS A 11 6.74 -5.71 15.10
C CYS A 11 6.18 -6.08 13.71
N ALA A 12 6.02 -5.09 12.82
CA ALA A 12 5.34 -5.25 11.54
C ALA A 12 6.12 -6.12 10.54
N THR A 13 7.44 -6.13 10.63
CA THR A 13 8.32 -6.83 9.67
C THR A 13 8.96 -8.08 10.25
N LEU A 14 8.95 -8.27 11.58
CA LEU A 14 9.44 -9.48 12.22
C LEU A 14 8.82 -10.72 11.53
N PRO A 15 9.54 -11.83 11.30
CA PRO A 15 8.92 -13.04 10.76
C PRO A 15 7.94 -13.67 11.75
N ALA A 16 6.98 -14.45 11.26
CA ALA A 16 6.01 -15.13 12.14
C ALA A 16 6.65 -16.24 12.99
N VAL A 17 7.66 -16.93 12.43
CA VAL A 17 8.37 -18.06 13.05
C VAL A 17 9.65 -17.64 13.80
N ALA A 18 9.92 -16.33 13.86
CA ALA A 18 11.09 -15.82 14.56
C ALA A 18 10.97 -16.04 16.08
N PRO A 19 12.05 -16.44 16.79
CA PRO A 19 12.01 -16.71 18.23
C PRO A 19 11.59 -15.47 19.04
N GLU A 20 11.96 -14.27 18.58
CA GLU A 20 11.66 -12.98 19.22
C GLU A 20 10.15 -12.62 19.15
N ARG A 21 9.36 -13.33 18.31
CA ARG A 21 7.93 -13.05 18.17
C ARG A 21 7.18 -13.19 19.50
N ALA A 22 7.54 -14.20 20.28
CA ALA A 22 6.97 -14.42 21.60
C ALA A 22 7.32 -13.27 22.56
N ASP A 23 8.52 -12.69 22.43
CA ASP A 23 8.98 -11.60 23.29
C ASP A 23 8.26 -10.30 22.94
N VAL A 24 8.07 -9.99 21.66
CA VAL A 24 7.26 -8.84 21.22
C VAL A 24 5.81 -8.98 21.68
N ALA A 25 5.24 -10.19 21.66
CA ALA A 25 3.88 -10.43 22.16
C ALA A 25 3.78 -10.18 23.68
N ARG A 26 4.72 -10.71 24.47
CA ARG A 26 4.79 -10.46 25.92
C ARG A 26 5.03 -8.98 26.25
N ALA A 27 5.92 -8.32 25.50
CA ALA A 27 6.19 -6.90 25.63
C ALA A 27 4.95 -6.05 25.30
N SER A 28 4.19 -6.42 24.27
CA SER A 28 2.92 -5.76 23.93
C SER A 28 1.89 -5.90 25.05
N GLY A 29 1.81 -7.08 25.68
CA GLY A 29 0.95 -7.32 26.85
C GLY A 29 1.32 -6.48 28.07
N ARG A 30 2.61 -6.33 28.37
CA ARG A 30 3.06 -5.40 29.42
C ARG A 30 2.74 -3.95 29.06
N ARG A 31 3.04 -3.57 27.82
CA ARG A 31 2.91 -2.18 27.37
C ARG A 31 1.46 -1.70 27.36
N VAL A 32 0.50 -2.55 26.98
CA VAL A 32 -0.91 -2.16 26.97
C VAL A 32 -1.45 -1.87 28.38
N VAL A 33 -0.96 -2.58 29.41
CA VAL A 33 -1.30 -2.31 30.82
C VAL A 33 -0.74 -0.96 31.27
N GLU A 34 0.50 -0.65 30.89
CA GLU A 34 1.10 0.67 31.16
C GLU A 34 0.36 1.81 30.46
N VAL A 35 0.03 1.65 29.17
CA VAL A 35 -0.75 2.62 28.38
C VAL A 35 -2.12 2.87 29.03
N TRP A 36 -2.75 1.81 29.55
CA TRP A 36 -4.01 1.91 30.30
C TRP A 36 -3.85 2.72 31.59
N HIS A 37 -2.81 2.45 32.40
CA HIS A 37 -2.52 3.25 33.60
C HIS A 37 -2.19 4.70 33.30
N GLN A 38 -1.57 4.99 32.15
CA GLN A 38 -1.27 6.35 31.69
C GLN A 38 -2.51 7.08 31.15
N GLY A 39 -3.64 6.39 30.96
CA GLY A 39 -4.87 6.98 30.41
C GLY A 39 -4.77 7.39 28.95
N VAL A 40 -3.76 6.92 28.21
CA VAL A 40 -3.53 7.29 26.81
C VAL A 40 -4.58 6.62 25.94
N ARG A 41 -5.29 7.43 25.14
CA ARG A 41 -6.38 6.95 24.27
C ARG A 41 -5.88 6.68 22.86
N PHE A 42 -6.55 5.76 22.16
CA PHE A 42 -6.23 5.43 20.76
C PHE A 42 -6.17 6.67 19.85
N ARG A 43 -7.13 7.59 19.99
CA ARG A 43 -7.21 8.85 19.21
C ARG A 43 -6.05 9.83 19.46
N GLU A 44 -5.35 9.69 20.57
CA GLU A 44 -4.19 10.53 20.89
C GLU A 44 -2.93 10.05 20.15
N ILE A 45 -2.91 8.81 19.69
CA ILE A 45 -1.83 8.24 18.87
C ILE A 45 -2.23 8.21 17.39
N ALA A 46 -3.41 7.68 17.08
CA ALA A 46 -3.93 7.53 15.71
C ALA A 46 -4.56 8.81 15.15
N GLY A 47 -3.91 9.96 15.35
CA GLY A 47 -4.37 11.24 14.82
C GLY A 47 -4.14 11.40 13.31
N ARG A 48 -4.54 12.56 12.76
CA ARG A 48 -4.34 12.89 11.33
C ARG A 48 -2.87 12.77 10.92
N GLY A 49 -1.95 13.31 11.73
CA GLY A 49 -0.52 13.23 11.45
C GLY A 49 0.03 11.80 11.41
N ALA A 50 -0.51 10.90 12.24
CA ALA A 50 -0.12 9.50 12.24
C ALA A 50 -0.60 8.78 10.98
N LEU A 51 -1.82 9.10 10.51
CA LEU A 51 -2.34 8.61 9.23
C LEU A 51 -1.49 9.12 8.07
N GLU A 52 -1.14 10.41 8.04
CA GLU A 52 -0.28 10.99 7.00
C GLU A 52 1.12 10.36 6.99
N ASN A 53 1.74 10.15 8.16
CA ASN A 53 3.00 9.40 8.28
C ASN A 53 2.86 7.97 7.74
N ALA A 54 1.74 7.30 8.01
CA ALA A 54 1.49 5.96 7.49
C ALA A 54 1.29 5.95 5.97
N ILE A 55 0.68 6.97 5.39
CA ILE A 55 0.60 7.15 3.93
C ILE A 55 2.00 7.34 3.34
N ARG A 56 2.86 8.18 3.95
CA ARG A 56 4.24 8.34 3.49
C ARG A 56 5.02 7.03 3.53
N VAL A 57 4.93 6.28 4.62
CA VAL A 57 5.57 4.95 4.70
C VAL A 57 5.01 4.00 3.64
N LEU A 58 3.68 3.96 3.46
CA LEU A 58 3.02 3.14 2.44
C LEU A 58 3.53 3.46 1.03
N GLN A 59 3.65 4.76 0.72
CA GLN A 59 4.14 5.24 -0.57
C GLN A 59 5.61 4.88 -0.80
N ALA A 60 6.47 5.07 0.20
CA ALA A 60 7.90 4.84 0.11
C ALA A 60 8.30 3.37 -0.07
N VAL A 61 7.47 2.43 0.39
CA VAL A 61 7.75 0.98 0.30
C VAL A 61 6.92 0.26 -0.77
N GLY A 62 6.16 1.01 -1.58
CA GLY A 62 5.30 0.44 -2.61
C GLY A 62 4.27 -0.53 -2.04
N GLY A 63 3.58 -0.13 -0.96
CA GLY A 63 2.62 -0.97 -0.27
C GLY A 63 1.36 -1.28 -1.07
N SER A 64 0.45 -2.04 -0.45
CA SER A 64 -0.79 -2.48 -1.08
C SER A 64 -1.79 -1.33 -1.26
N THR A 65 -2.50 -1.30 -2.38
CA THR A 65 -3.60 -0.36 -2.64
C THR A 65 -4.77 -0.56 -1.67
N ASN A 66 -4.97 -1.76 -1.11
CA ASN A 66 -5.97 -2.02 -0.06
C ASN A 66 -5.75 -1.16 1.19
N ALA A 67 -4.51 -0.76 1.48
CA ALA A 67 -4.23 0.11 2.62
C ALA A 67 -4.92 1.48 2.48
N VAL A 68 -5.18 1.94 1.26
CA VAL A 68 -5.97 3.16 1.01
C VAL A 68 -7.37 3.03 1.60
N ILE A 69 -8.07 1.92 1.32
CA ILE A 69 -9.41 1.66 1.87
C ILE A 69 -9.35 1.58 3.40
N HIS A 70 -8.39 0.84 3.95
CA HIS A 70 -8.29 0.65 5.41
C HIS A 70 -7.98 1.95 6.16
N LEU A 71 -7.09 2.79 5.63
CA LEU A 71 -6.75 4.07 6.23
C LEU A 71 -7.89 5.08 6.11
N LEU A 72 -8.62 5.11 4.99
CA LEU A 72 -9.82 5.94 4.83
C LEU A 72 -10.94 5.50 5.78
N ALA A 73 -11.16 4.18 5.92
CA ALA A 73 -12.14 3.64 6.87
C ALA A 73 -11.78 4.00 8.32
N LEU A 74 -10.50 3.86 8.69
CA LEU A 74 -10.02 4.26 10.01
C LEU A 74 -10.19 5.77 10.24
N ALA A 75 -9.86 6.60 9.26
CA ALA A 75 -10.05 8.04 9.34
C ALA A 75 -11.53 8.41 9.56
N SER A 76 -12.44 7.78 8.81
CA SER A 76 -13.88 7.96 8.96
C SER A 76 -14.37 7.61 10.37
N GLU A 77 -13.92 6.47 10.93
CA GLU A 77 -14.28 6.04 12.31
C GLU A 77 -13.75 7.02 13.38
N LEU A 78 -12.62 7.66 13.11
CA LEU A 78 -12.02 8.65 14.00
C LEU A 78 -12.57 10.06 13.80
N GLY A 79 -13.43 10.28 12.79
CA GLY A 79 -13.93 11.60 12.42
C GLY A 79 -12.86 12.52 11.82
N ILE A 80 -11.83 11.94 11.19
CA ILE A 80 -10.73 12.66 10.56
C ILE A 80 -11.04 12.82 9.07
N ASP A 81 -10.99 14.05 8.56
CA ASP A 81 -11.10 14.33 7.14
C ASP A 81 -9.81 13.87 6.41
N LEU A 82 -9.90 12.69 5.78
CA LEU A 82 -8.88 12.09 4.95
C LEU A 82 -9.55 11.60 3.67
N THR A 83 -9.02 11.99 2.52
CA THR A 83 -9.61 11.66 1.21
C THR A 83 -8.57 11.07 0.27
N LEU A 84 -9.01 10.51 -0.88
CA LEU A 84 -8.08 10.07 -1.93
C LEU A 84 -7.15 11.19 -2.40
N LYS A 85 -7.60 12.46 -2.34
CA LYS A 85 -6.77 13.61 -2.69
C LYS A 85 -5.52 13.70 -1.79
N THR A 86 -5.67 13.40 -0.50
CA THR A 86 -4.53 13.38 0.45
C THR A 86 -3.51 12.31 0.08
N PHE A 87 -3.96 11.15 -0.44
CA PHE A 87 -3.05 10.11 -0.94
C PHE A 87 -2.29 10.55 -2.19
N ASP A 88 -2.94 11.25 -3.11
CA ASP A 88 -2.30 11.79 -4.32
C ASP A 88 -1.25 12.84 -3.95
N GLU A 89 -1.63 13.83 -3.13
CA GLU A 89 -0.74 14.91 -2.68
C GLU A 89 0.50 14.35 -1.96
N ILE A 90 0.30 13.48 -0.97
CA ILE A 90 1.42 12.85 -0.25
C ILE A 90 2.24 11.95 -1.17
N GLY A 91 1.59 11.24 -2.09
CA GLY A 91 2.25 10.36 -3.05
C GLY A 91 3.22 11.09 -3.97
N ARG A 92 2.85 12.29 -4.44
CA ARG A 92 3.70 13.15 -5.28
C ARG A 92 4.93 13.68 -4.55
N GLU A 93 4.83 13.84 -3.24
CA GLU A 93 5.91 14.37 -2.39
C GLU A 93 6.76 13.28 -1.74
N THR A 94 6.39 12.00 -1.88
CA THR A 94 7.07 10.89 -1.21
C THR A 94 7.75 10.01 -2.23
N PRO A 95 9.10 9.98 -2.29
CA PRO A 95 9.79 9.12 -3.22
C PRO A 95 9.60 7.64 -2.89
N LEU A 96 9.57 6.79 -3.92
CA LEU A 96 9.62 5.34 -3.76
C LEU A 96 11.05 4.89 -3.43
N LEU A 97 11.25 4.32 -2.26
CA LEU A 97 12.57 3.94 -1.74
C LEU A 97 12.81 2.44 -1.79
N GLY A 98 11.76 1.64 -1.63
CA GLY A 98 11.85 0.19 -1.66
C GLY A 98 10.65 -0.41 -2.35
N VAL A 99 10.87 -1.52 -3.03
CA VAL A 99 9.80 -2.39 -3.54
C VAL A 99 10.11 -3.81 -3.11
N PHE A 100 9.08 -4.53 -2.71
CA PHE A 100 9.17 -5.90 -2.22
C PHE A 100 8.30 -6.81 -3.06
N LYS A 101 8.39 -8.12 -2.80
CA LYS A 101 7.59 -9.13 -3.48
C LYS A 101 6.11 -8.70 -3.48
N PRO A 102 5.45 -8.79 -4.64
CA PRO A 102 5.94 -9.39 -5.87
C PRO A 102 6.57 -8.42 -6.87
N ALA A 103 6.70 -7.12 -6.58
CA ALA A 103 7.30 -6.16 -7.52
C ALA A 103 8.83 -6.31 -7.64
N SER A 104 9.46 -6.98 -6.68
CA SER A 104 10.91 -7.28 -6.70
C SER A 104 11.21 -8.66 -6.12
N PRO A 105 12.46 -9.14 -6.18
CA PRO A 105 12.90 -10.35 -5.48
C PRO A 105 12.95 -10.20 -3.95
N LEU A 106 13.12 -8.98 -3.43
CA LEU A 106 13.21 -8.69 -2.00
C LEU A 106 11.90 -8.96 -1.28
N THR A 107 11.95 -9.34 -0.02
CA THR A 107 10.80 -9.72 0.80
C THR A 107 10.70 -8.83 2.04
N VAL A 108 9.60 -9.00 2.78
CA VAL A 108 9.43 -8.34 4.09
C VAL A 108 10.48 -8.82 5.10
N VAL A 109 11.02 -10.03 4.92
CA VAL A 109 12.12 -10.54 5.76
C VAL A 109 13.40 -9.78 5.47
N ASP A 110 13.73 -9.56 4.19
CA ASP A 110 14.90 -8.74 3.81
C ASP A 110 14.77 -7.30 4.37
N LEU A 111 13.55 -6.74 4.34
CA LEU A 111 13.29 -5.45 4.99
C LEU A 111 13.50 -5.51 6.50
N HIS A 112 13.07 -6.59 7.16
CA HIS A 112 13.25 -6.75 8.61
C HIS A 112 14.74 -6.80 8.99
N GLU A 113 15.52 -7.60 8.26
CA GLU A 113 16.96 -7.74 8.44
C GLU A 113 17.70 -6.42 8.16
N ALA A 114 17.17 -5.61 7.25
CA ALA A 114 17.62 -4.24 6.98
C ALA A 114 17.17 -3.19 8.01
N GLY A 115 16.58 -3.59 9.15
CA GLY A 115 16.15 -2.68 10.22
C GLY A 115 14.65 -2.36 10.22
N GLY A 116 13.86 -2.96 9.33
CA GLY A 116 12.40 -2.96 9.36
C GLY A 116 11.75 -1.58 9.16
N VAL A 117 10.55 -1.42 9.70
CA VAL A 117 9.84 -0.12 9.69
C VAL A 117 10.65 0.99 10.36
N PRO A 118 11.38 0.78 11.49
CA PRO A 118 12.22 1.83 12.08
C PRO A 118 13.23 2.41 11.08
N ALA A 119 13.88 1.58 10.26
CA ALA A 119 14.79 2.07 9.22
C ALA A 119 14.07 2.86 8.11
N VAL A 120 12.83 2.48 7.78
CA VAL A 120 11.98 3.28 6.86
C VAL A 120 11.64 4.65 7.47
N LEU A 121 11.27 4.68 8.76
CA LEU A 121 11.00 5.94 9.47
C LEU A 121 12.25 6.82 9.55
N GLN A 122 13.43 6.23 9.73
CA GLN A 122 14.70 6.94 9.66
C GLN A 122 14.93 7.57 8.29
N ARG A 123 14.77 6.78 7.21
CA ARG A 123 14.98 7.25 5.85
C ARG A 123 14.02 8.37 5.47
N LEU A 124 12.77 8.30 5.93
CA LEU A 124 11.73 9.29 5.69
C LEU A 124 11.72 10.43 6.71
N SER A 125 12.60 10.44 7.72
CA SER A 125 12.52 11.39 8.84
C SER A 125 12.32 12.86 8.43
N PRO A 126 12.97 13.39 7.37
CA PRO A 126 12.75 14.76 6.90
C PRO A 126 11.31 15.06 6.41
N LEU A 127 10.56 14.03 6.04
CA LEU A 127 9.18 14.13 5.51
C LEU A 127 8.12 13.77 6.55
N LEU A 128 8.52 13.25 7.71
CA LEU A 128 7.60 12.76 8.74
C LEU A 128 7.30 13.83 9.80
N GLN A 129 6.11 13.73 10.39
CA GLN A 129 5.80 14.41 11.64
C GLN A 129 6.45 13.64 12.80
N ARG A 130 7.60 14.14 13.26
CA ARG A 130 8.51 13.41 14.15
C ARG A 130 8.10 13.43 15.62
N ASP A 131 7.40 14.46 16.07
CA ASP A 131 7.05 14.63 17.49
C ASP A 131 5.79 13.86 17.90
N LEU A 132 5.17 13.12 16.97
CA LEU A 132 3.98 12.33 17.25
C LEU A 132 4.28 11.19 18.23
N PRO A 133 3.41 10.96 19.23
CA PRO A 133 3.59 9.89 20.20
C PRO A 133 3.37 8.52 19.57
N THR A 134 3.94 7.49 20.19
CA THR A 134 3.71 6.08 19.85
C THR A 134 3.31 5.28 21.09
N VAL A 135 2.72 4.10 20.89
CA VAL A 135 2.40 3.17 21.97
C VAL A 135 3.64 2.73 22.74
N SER A 136 4.86 2.88 22.21
CA SER A 136 6.09 2.56 22.94
C SER A 136 6.45 3.58 24.04
N GLY A 137 5.74 4.72 24.10
CA GLY A 137 6.10 5.84 24.99
C GLY A 137 7.14 6.79 24.39
N ARG A 138 7.66 6.48 23.20
CA ARG A 138 8.60 7.31 22.43
C ARG A 138 7.86 8.06 21.32
N THR A 139 8.48 9.11 20.78
CA THR A 139 8.02 9.76 19.56
C THR A 139 8.46 9.00 18.31
N VAL A 140 7.80 9.23 17.17
CA VAL A 140 8.19 8.67 15.86
C VAL A 140 9.65 9.03 15.53
N GLY A 141 10.06 10.26 15.80
CA GLY A 141 11.42 10.75 15.58
C GLY A 141 12.46 10.04 16.45
N GLN A 142 12.12 9.74 17.70
CA GLN A 142 12.99 8.95 18.57
C GLN A 142 13.14 7.52 18.06
N VAL A 143 12.05 6.86 17.63
CA VAL A 143 12.12 5.51 17.03
C VAL A 143 13.00 5.51 15.77
N ALA A 144 12.90 6.55 14.96
CA ALA A 144 13.67 6.72 13.73
C ALA A 144 15.19 6.93 13.99
N VAL A 145 15.56 7.71 15.01
CA VAL A 145 16.98 8.00 15.32
C VAL A 145 17.74 6.76 15.79
N ASP A 146 17.09 5.89 16.55
CA ASP A 146 17.72 4.67 17.09
C ASP A 146 17.80 3.53 16.07
N ALA A 147 17.20 3.68 14.89
CA ALA A 147 17.26 2.65 13.86
C ALA A 147 18.64 2.65 13.20
N GLU A 148 19.17 1.47 12.92
CA GLU A 148 20.35 1.34 12.06
C GLU A 148 19.98 1.70 10.61
N PRO A 149 20.85 2.42 9.88
CA PRO A 149 20.61 2.70 8.46
C PRO A 149 20.49 1.43 7.64
N ALA A 150 19.37 1.30 6.92
CA ALA A 150 19.17 0.19 5.99
C ALA A 150 20.23 0.19 4.87
N PRO A 151 20.66 -0.99 4.39
CA PRO A 151 21.44 -1.12 3.16
C PRO A 151 20.73 -0.48 1.95
N ARG A 152 21.51 0.14 1.05
CA ARG A 152 20.98 0.87 -0.13
C ARG A 152 20.24 -0.04 -1.12
N ASP A 153 20.63 -1.30 -1.21
CA ASP A 153 20.02 -2.31 -2.08
C ASP A 153 18.62 -2.75 -1.58
N VAL A 154 18.35 -2.65 -0.27
CA VAL A 154 17.02 -2.95 0.30
C VAL A 154 16.13 -1.71 0.35
N LEU A 155 16.68 -0.58 0.78
CA LEU A 155 15.96 0.68 0.90
C LEU A 155 16.83 1.82 0.36
N ARG A 156 16.41 2.47 -0.71
CA ARG A 156 17.16 3.57 -1.33
C ARG A 156 17.19 4.82 -0.44
N PRO A 157 18.24 5.65 -0.55
CA PRO A 157 18.27 6.96 0.10
C PRO A 157 17.34 7.96 -0.62
N LEU A 158 16.98 9.05 0.05
CA LEU A 158 16.04 10.06 -0.47
C LEU A 158 16.57 10.82 -1.69
N ASP A 159 17.89 11.00 -1.78
CA ASP A 159 18.58 11.70 -2.87
C ASP A 159 18.77 10.82 -4.11
N GLU A 160 18.59 9.52 -3.97
CA GLU A 160 18.71 8.56 -5.07
C GLU A 160 17.62 7.47 -4.99
N PRO A 161 16.34 7.85 -5.07
CA PRO A 161 15.22 6.93 -4.91
C PRO A 161 15.02 6.04 -6.14
N LEU A 162 14.15 5.04 -6.04
CA LEU A 162 13.72 4.22 -7.19
C LEU A 162 12.85 5.03 -8.15
N ALA A 163 12.01 5.91 -7.60
CA ALA A 163 11.19 6.87 -8.33
C ALA A 163 10.98 8.13 -7.48
N SER A 164 10.77 9.27 -8.12
CA SER A 164 10.52 10.56 -7.45
C SER A 164 9.16 10.62 -6.75
N GLU A 165 8.21 9.80 -7.17
CA GLU A 165 6.86 9.70 -6.61
C GLU A 165 6.64 8.32 -5.97
N GLY A 166 5.61 8.23 -5.12
CA GLY A 166 5.29 7.07 -4.30
C GLY A 166 4.78 5.87 -5.09
N GLY A 167 4.69 4.71 -4.46
CA GLY A 167 4.30 3.48 -5.16
C GLY A 167 2.81 3.36 -5.53
N ILE A 168 1.95 4.26 -5.07
CA ILE A 168 0.51 4.29 -5.34
C ILE A 168 0.14 5.63 -5.98
N ALA A 169 -0.54 5.57 -7.12
CA ALA A 169 -1.12 6.74 -7.78
C ALA A 169 -2.64 6.74 -7.68
N VAL A 170 -3.22 7.94 -7.61
CA VAL A 170 -4.65 8.16 -7.71
C VAL A 170 -4.97 8.71 -9.09
N LEU A 171 -5.93 8.08 -9.77
CA LEU A 171 -6.34 8.47 -11.12
C LEU A 171 -7.73 9.10 -11.07
N TYR A 172 -7.92 10.16 -11.84
CA TYR A 172 -9.19 10.85 -12.00
C TYR A 172 -9.54 10.97 -13.48
N GLY A 173 -10.83 11.05 -13.78
CA GLY A 173 -11.33 11.28 -15.13
C GLY A 173 -12.81 10.95 -15.25
N SER A 174 -13.34 11.05 -16.47
CA SER A 174 -14.76 10.76 -16.72
C SER A 174 -15.19 9.33 -16.38
N LEU A 175 -14.24 8.38 -16.35
CA LEU A 175 -14.50 6.98 -15.94
C LEU A 175 -14.40 6.74 -14.43
N ALA A 176 -13.76 7.66 -13.69
CA ALA A 176 -13.52 7.54 -12.26
C ALA A 176 -13.59 8.93 -11.60
N PRO A 177 -14.76 9.59 -11.59
CA PRO A 177 -14.87 10.97 -11.10
C PRO A 177 -14.59 11.07 -9.59
N GLY A 178 -14.94 10.06 -8.79
CA GLY A 178 -14.57 9.97 -7.37
C GLY A 178 -13.17 9.41 -7.12
N GLY A 179 -12.46 9.03 -8.18
CA GLY A 179 -11.10 8.52 -8.16
C GLY A 179 -10.99 7.01 -8.41
N ALA A 180 -9.77 6.58 -8.70
CA ALA A 180 -9.36 5.19 -8.81
C ALA A 180 -7.91 5.06 -8.32
N VAL A 181 -7.47 3.84 -8.01
CA VAL A 181 -6.15 3.60 -7.42
C VAL A 181 -5.38 2.56 -8.24
N VAL A 182 -4.10 2.85 -8.49
CA VAL A 182 -3.17 1.90 -9.13
C VAL A 182 -1.87 1.84 -8.35
N LYS A 183 -1.31 0.64 -8.24
CA LYS A 183 0.03 0.43 -7.68
C LYS A 183 1.08 0.74 -8.75
N GLN A 184 1.39 2.02 -8.94
CA GLN A 184 2.32 2.44 -10.00
C GLN A 184 3.73 1.84 -9.87
N SER A 185 4.18 1.48 -8.66
CA SER A 185 5.45 0.76 -8.47
C SER A 185 5.50 -0.63 -9.09
N GLY A 186 4.35 -1.21 -9.43
CA GLY A 186 4.22 -2.50 -10.12
C GLY A 186 3.90 -2.37 -11.61
N VAL A 187 3.85 -1.15 -12.16
CA VAL A 187 3.53 -0.89 -13.57
C VAL A 187 4.82 -0.67 -14.35
N GLU A 188 4.98 -1.35 -15.47
CA GLU A 188 6.13 -1.15 -16.36
C GLU A 188 6.11 0.26 -16.97
N PRO A 189 7.25 0.92 -17.20
CA PRO A 189 7.29 2.28 -17.73
C PRO A 189 6.49 2.48 -19.02
N GLY A 190 6.48 1.48 -19.92
CA GLY A 190 5.71 1.51 -21.16
C GLY A 190 4.19 1.48 -20.97
N MET A 191 3.72 0.98 -19.83
CA MET A 191 2.29 0.88 -19.48
C MET A 191 1.78 2.02 -18.61
N LEU A 192 2.64 2.98 -18.21
CA LEU A 192 2.20 4.21 -17.54
C LEU A 192 1.26 5.06 -18.43
N ARG A 193 1.33 4.85 -19.75
CA ARG A 193 0.39 5.40 -20.72
C ARG A 193 -0.06 4.31 -21.65
N HIS A 194 -1.34 3.94 -21.56
CA HIS A 194 -1.94 2.91 -22.40
C HIS A 194 -3.26 3.39 -22.99
N ARG A 195 -3.52 3.03 -24.25
CA ARG A 195 -4.79 3.31 -24.92
C ARG A 195 -5.11 2.14 -25.85
N GLY A 196 -6.35 1.67 -25.79
CA GLY A 196 -6.82 0.63 -26.69
C GLY A 196 -8.33 0.42 -26.61
N PRO A 197 -8.84 -0.59 -27.34
CA PRO A 197 -10.26 -0.89 -27.35
C PRO A 197 -10.72 -1.40 -25.97
N ALA A 198 -11.87 -0.90 -25.52
CA ALA A 198 -12.47 -1.36 -24.28
C ALA A 198 -13.16 -2.71 -24.47
N ARG A 199 -12.87 -3.67 -23.60
CA ARG A 199 -13.55 -4.97 -23.51
C ARG A 199 -14.22 -5.07 -22.15
N VAL A 200 -15.55 -5.01 -22.16
CA VAL A 200 -16.35 -4.87 -20.94
C VAL A 200 -16.86 -6.23 -20.49
N PHE A 201 -16.79 -6.47 -19.20
CA PHE A 201 -17.22 -7.69 -18.51
C PHE A 201 -18.12 -7.31 -17.34
N GLU A 202 -19.24 -8.02 -17.18
CA GLU A 202 -20.20 -7.81 -16.08
C GLU A 202 -19.79 -8.49 -14.76
N GLY A 203 -18.60 -9.10 -14.74
CA GLY A 203 -18.03 -9.74 -13.56
C GLY A 203 -16.77 -10.57 -13.91
N GLU A 204 -16.08 -11.01 -12.87
CA GLU A 204 -14.86 -11.82 -12.94
C GLU A 204 -15.04 -13.11 -13.75
N GLU A 205 -16.19 -13.76 -13.63
CA GLU A 205 -16.50 -15.02 -14.32
C GLU A 205 -16.44 -14.86 -15.84
N ALA A 206 -17.07 -13.80 -16.37
CA ALA A 206 -17.09 -13.52 -17.80
C ALA A 206 -15.69 -13.18 -18.35
N LEU A 207 -14.88 -12.46 -17.56
CA LEU A 207 -13.48 -12.21 -17.91
C LEU A 207 -12.66 -13.51 -17.91
N ARG A 208 -12.83 -14.35 -16.89
CA ARG A 208 -12.12 -15.62 -16.74
C ARG A 208 -12.36 -16.54 -17.95
N GLU A 209 -13.58 -16.62 -18.45
CA GLU A 209 -13.91 -17.38 -19.66
C GLU A 209 -13.12 -16.89 -20.89
N GLN A 210 -12.98 -15.57 -21.09
CA GLN A 210 -12.21 -15.03 -22.21
C GLN A 210 -10.70 -15.22 -22.06
N LEU A 211 -10.17 -15.12 -20.83
CA LEU A 211 -8.76 -15.39 -20.54
C LEU A 211 -8.41 -16.85 -20.83
N LEU A 212 -9.22 -17.80 -20.35
CA LEU A 212 -9.03 -19.23 -20.59
C LEU A 212 -9.18 -19.61 -22.06
N ALA A 213 -10.10 -18.95 -22.78
CA ALA A 213 -10.26 -19.11 -24.22
C ALA A 213 -9.17 -18.39 -25.04
N GLN A 214 -8.19 -17.74 -24.39
CA GLN A 214 -7.11 -16.98 -25.03
C GLN A 214 -7.61 -15.92 -26.03
N LYS A 215 -8.77 -15.31 -25.74
CA LYS A 215 -9.39 -14.33 -26.64
C LYS A 215 -8.94 -12.90 -26.38
N ILE A 216 -8.17 -12.65 -25.33
CA ILE A 216 -7.62 -11.33 -24.98
C ILE A 216 -6.41 -11.02 -25.87
N GLN A 217 -6.36 -9.80 -26.40
CA GLN A 217 -5.32 -9.36 -27.32
C GLN A 217 -4.44 -8.28 -26.68
N ALA A 218 -3.16 -8.24 -27.07
CA ALA A 218 -2.27 -7.14 -26.72
C ALA A 218 -2.89 -5.81 -27.22
N GLY A 219 -2.83 -4.77 -26.39
CA GLY A 219 -3.50 -3.50 -26.66
C GLY A 219 -4.84 -3.32 -25.95
N ASP A 220 -5.51 -4.39 -25.54
CA ASP A 220 -6.85 -4.31 -24.94
C ASP A 220 -6.86 -3.49 -23.63
N VAL A 221 -8.03 -2.90 -23.34
CA VAL A 221 -8.38 -2.33 -22.04
C VAL A 221 -9.56 -3.11 -21.48
N LEU A 222 -9.29 -3.98 -20.51
CA LEU A 222 -10.29 -4.82 -19.88
C LEU A 222 -11.02 -4.02 -18.80
N VAL A 223 -12.35 -3.96 -18.86
CA VAL A 223 -13.19 -3.26 -17.88
C VAL A 223 -14.10 -4.28 -17.23
N VAL A 224 -13.88 -4.55 -15.93
CA VAL A 224 -14.71 -5.46 -15.15
C VAL A 224 -15.54 -4.65 -14.18
N ARG A 225 -16.86 -4.60 -14.39
CA ARG A 225 -17.79 -3.84 -13.55
C ARG A 225 -18.66 -4.75 -12.72
N ASN A 226 -19.41 -4.14 -11.78
CA ASN A 226 -20.25 -4.83 -10.80
C ASN A 226 -19.44 -5.62 -9.78
N GLU A 227 -18.19 -5.24 -9.54
CA GLU A 227 -17.32 -5.86 -8.55
C GLU A 227 -17.11 -4.98 -7.33
N GLY A 228 -17.71 -3.79 -7.31
CA GLY A 228 -17.63 -2.85 -6.20
C GLY A 228 -18.40 -3.30 -4.94
N PRO A 229 -18.41 -2.48 -3.87
CA PRO A 229 -18.99 -2.83 -2.57
C PRO A 229 -20.45 -3.29 -2.64
N ARG A 230 -21.25 -2.68 -3.52
CA ARG A 230 -22.67 -3.01 -3.70
C ARG A 230 -22.94 -3.96 -4.86
N GLY A 231 -22.19 -3.83 -5.96
CA GLY A 231 -22.39 -4.63 -7.17
C GLY A 231 -22.01 -6.10 -6.94
N GLY A 232 -20.84 -6.33 -6.34
CA GLY A 232 -20.23 -7.65 -6.16
C GLY A 232 -21.08 -8.62 -5.35
N PRO A 233 -21.53 -8.31 -4.11
CA PRO A 233 -21.12 -7.28 -3.13
C PRO A 233 -19.78 -7.58 -2.42
N GLY A 234 -19.36 -6.69 -1.51
CA GLY A 234 -18.18 -6.91 -0.66
C GLY A 234 -16.84 -6.52 -1.30
N MET A 235 -16.88 -5.97 -2.52
CA MET A 235 -15.71 -5.45 -3.23
C MET A 235 -14.61 -6.52 -3.38
N ARG A 236 -14.84 -7.59 -4.14
CA ARG A 236 -13.89 -8.73 -4.17
C ARG A 236 -12.56 -8.38 -4.85
N GLU A 237 -11.52 -9.17 -4.57
CA GLU A 237 -10.20 -9.03 -5.19
C GLU A 237 -10.09 -9.85 -6.48
N LEU A 238 -9.81 -9.19 -7.60
CA LEU A 238 -9.61 -9.80 -8.93
C LEU A 238 -8.17 -10.27 -9.13
N SER A 239 -7.61 -10.94 -8.12
CA SER A 239 -6.21 -11.39 -8.12
C SER A 239 -5.92 -12.49 -9.13
N ILE A 240 -6.88 -13.38 -9.36
CA ILE A 240 -6.73 -14.51 -10.29
C ILE A 240 -6.67 -14.02 -11.74
N PRO A 241 -7.62 -13.20 -12.25
CA PRO A 241 -7.53 -12.67 -13.61
C PRO A 241 -6.23 -11.91 -13.88
N ALA A 242 -5.76 -11.12 -12.92
CA ALA A 242 -4.51 -10.38 -13.06
C ALA A 242 -3.30 -11.32 -13.14
N ALA A 243 -3.24 -12.36 -12.31
CA ALA A 243 -2.18 -13.36 -12.37
C ALA A 243 -2.19 -14.14 -13.69
N VAL A 244 -3.37 -14.51 -14.20
CA VAL A 244 -3.52 -15.19 -15.50
C VAL A 244 -3.04 -14.29 -16.63
N LEU A 245 -3.41 -13.00 -16.63
CA LEU A 245 -2.97 -12.03 -17.64
C LEU A 245 -1.44 -11.91 -17.70
N VAL A 246 -0.78 -11.85 -16.54
CA VAL A 246 0.69 -11.84 -16.45
C VAL A 246 1.26 -13.17 -16.93
N GLY A 247 0.68 -14.31 -16.54
CA GLY A 247 1.11 -15.64 -16.99
C GLY A 247 0.98 -15.86 -18.50
N MET A 248 0.03 -15.18 -19.16
CA MET A 248 -0.11 -15.15 -20.62
C MET A 248 0.90 -14.23 -21.31
N GLY A 249 1.76 -13.54 -20.57
CA GLY A 249 2.71 -12.55 -21.13
C GLY A 249 2.07 -11.24 -21.55
N LEU A 250 0.82 -10.97 -21.15
CA LEU A 250 0.07 -9.77 -21.55
C LEU A 250 0.18 -8.61 -20.54
N GLY A 251 0.87 -8.80 -19.41
CA GLY A 251 1.00 -7.80 -18.34
C GLY A 251 1.66 -6.47 -18.78
N GLY A 252 2.48 -6.50 -19.82
CA GLY A 252 3.13 -5.31 -20.41
C GLY A 252 2.41 -4.74 -21.64
N SER A 253 1.18 -5.18 -21.94
CA SER A 253 0.44 -4.71 -23.13
C SER A 253 -1.08 -4.59 -22.97
N VAL A 254 -1.63 -5.05 -21.83
CA VAL A 254 -3.06 -5.00 -21.55
C VAL A 254 -3.29 -4.31 -20.21
N ALA A 255 -4.25 -3.38 -20.16
CA ALA A 255 -4.70 -2.74 -18.93
C ALA A 255 -5.99 -3.35 -18.40
N MET A 256 -6.17 -3.33 -17.08
CA MET A 256 -7.39 -3.84 -16.43
C MET A 256 -7.93 -2.80 -15.45
N LEU A 257 -9.23 -2.52 -15.56
CA LEU A 257 -9.95 -1.52 -14.80
C LEU A 257 -11.13 -2.19 -14.08
N THR A 258 -11.35 -1.91 -12.80
CA THR A 258 -12.50 -2.43 -12.05
C THR A 258 -12.96 -1.53 -10.90
N ASP A 259 -14.25 -1.57 -10.61
CA ASP A 259 -14.85 -1.03 -9.38
C ASP A 259 -14.60 -1.93 -8.15
N GLY A 260 -14.08 -3.15 -8.35
CA GLY A 260 -13.56 -4.04 -7.32
C GLY A 260 -12.13 -3.70 -6.86
N ARG A 261 -11.40 -4.70 -6.35
CA ARG A 261 -10.03 -4.54 -5.83
C ARG A 261 -9.03 -5.38 -6.61
N PHE A 262 -7.77 -4.94 -6.58
CA PHE A 262 -6.63 -5.78 -6.94
C PHE A 262 -5.79 -6.03 -5.69
N SER A 263 -5.24 -7.24 -5.55
CA SER A 263 -4.34 -7.49 -4.43
C SER A 263 -3.06 -6.65 -4.54
N GLY A 264 -2.43 -6.40 -3.40
CA GLY A 264 -1.08 -5.81 -3.34
C GLY A 264 -0.01 -6.66 -4.02
N ALA A 265 -0.36 -7.89 -4.42
CA ALA A 265 0.49 -8.80 -5.18
C ALA A 265 0.37 -8.65 -6.72
N THR A 266 -0.45 -7.72 -7.18
CA THR A 266 -0.68 -7.52 -8.61
C THR A 266 0.49 -6.81 -9.28
N ARG A 267 0.87 -7.27 -10.48
CA ARG A 267 1.80 -6.61 -11.39
C ARG A 267 1.03 -6.09 -12.61
N GLY A 268 1.52 -5.01 -13.21
CA GLY A 268 0.92 -4.40 -14.39
C GLY A 268 -0.12 -3.34 -14.07
N PRO A 269 -0.67 -2.68 -15.11
CA PRO A 269 -1.62 -1.56 -15.01
C PRO A 269 -3.02 -2.04 -14.63
N CYS A 270 -3.14 -2.55 -13.40
CA CYS A 270 -4.37 -2.99 -12.78
C CYS A 270 -4.92 -1.88 -11.88
N ILE A 271 -5.93 -1.18 -12.39
CA ILE A 271 -6.55 0.01 -11.78
C ILE A 271 -7.84 -0.43 -11.08
N GLY A 272 -7.83 -0.40 -9.76
CA GLY A 272 -8.97 -0.79 -8.93
C GLY A 272 -9.64 0.41 -8.27
N HIS A 273 -10.68 0.13 -7.48
CA HIS A 273 -11.39 1.13 -6.69
C HIS A 273 -11.95 2.25 -7.56
N VAL A 274 -12.41 1.92 -8.77
CA VAL A 274 -13.04 2.89 -9.65
C VAL A 274 -14.38 3.31 -9.06
N VAL A 275 -14.49 4.60 -8.80
CA VAL A 275 -15.63 5.20 -8.09
C VAL A 275 -16.27 6.26 -9.00
N PRO A 276 -17.60 6.25 -9.18
CA PRO A 276 -18.35 7.50 -9.22
C PRO A 276 -18.23 8.22 -7.88
#